data_AF-A0A059ZYP3-F1
#
_entry.id   AF-A0A059ZYP3-F1
#
_cell.length_a   1.000
_cell.length_b   1.000
_cell.length_c   1.000
_cell.angle_alpha   90.00
_cell.angle_beta   90.00
_cell.angle_gamma   90.00
#
_symmetry.space_group_name_H-M   'P 1'
#
loop_
_entity.id
_entity.type
_entity.pdbx_description
1 polymer ?
#
loop_
_entity_poly.entity_id
_entity_poly.type
_entity_poly.pdbx_seq_one_letter_code
_entity_poly.pdbx_strand_id
1 'polypeptide(L)'
;MSVTYTCKRVAAAFRDGDDVVYALGEVTYESNVYPHTRHLSTTFIGKLPDAIKTVFAFAADTCGGDLNSPDRKMTPERYIKSALNALKQPLPLDPDMPLHISSWDKETVDRILNTLQERGTPAILRNHYDVPRINWFVKLPFSDEGRPLLEPCPDLGYQPKKSAELPQVNFGKVLKLRPSSDNWFVRIDADGKILGRPEWQYRILGDYVSSIWETELTHPGSYKKLIPAFRDYLRDLPQSDVLCVLDPGTKYYGVDEMIAKYGDGEFLLSSVDQEDLYKIYAALKSVREV
;
A
#
# COMPACT_ATOMS: atom_id res chain seq x y z
N MET A 1 -12.97 9.84 12.91
CA MET A 1 -12.50 9.18 11.68
C MET A 1 -13.03 7.77 11.67
N SER A 2 -13.46 7.29 10.49
CA SER A 2 -13.79 5.89 10.26
C SER A 2 -12.51 5.06 10.22
N VAL A 3 -12.61 3.78 10.56
CA VAL A 3 -11.52 2.80 10.49
C VAL A 3 -12.12 1.51 9.93
N THR A 4 -11.51 1.01 8.85
CA THR A 4 -11.88 -0.28 8.31
C THR A 4 -11.23 -1.38 9.15
N TYR A 5 -12.04 -2.30 9.66
CA TYR A 5 -11.56 -3.46 10.39
C TYR A 5 -11.38 -4.66 9.46
N THR A 6 -10.14 -5.12 9.30
CA THR A 6 -9.79 -6.36 8.59
C THR A 6 -9.89 -7.57 9.53
N CYS A 7 -10.72 -8.54 9.14
CA CYS A 7 -10.98 -9.73 9.93
C CYS A 7 -10.22 -10.95 9.38
N LYS A 8 -10.19 -11.13 8.07
CA LYS A 8 -9.60 -12.32 7.44
C LYS A 8 -9.15 -12.02 6.01
N ARG A 9 -7.99 -12.55 5.63
CA ARG A 9 -7.50 -12.56 4.25
C ARG A 9 -7.68 -13.96 3.67
N VAL A 10 -8.15 -14.04 2.43
CA VAL A 10 -8.39 -15.29 1.70
C VAL A 10 -7.81 -15.18 0.29
N ALA A 11 -7.56 -16.32 -0.35
CA ALA A 11 -7.08 -16.36 -1.72
C ALA A 11 -7.78 -17.49 -2.48
N ALA A 12 -8.10 -17.23 -3.74
CA ALA A 12 -8.47 -18.24 -4.72
C ALA A 12 -7.53 -18.14 -5.93
N ALA A 13 -7.45 -19.17 -6.74
CA ALA A 13 -6.54 -19.17 -7.89
C ALA A 13 -7.00 -20.10 -9.01
N PHE A 14 -6.51 -19.86 -10.23
CA PHE A 14 -6.64 -20.76 -11.38
C PHE A 14 -5.37 -20.75 -12.23
N ARG A 15 -5.20 -21.77 -13.09
CA ARG A 15 -4.11 -21.81 -14.08
C ARG A 15 -4.49 -21.13 -15.38
N ASP A 16 -3.56 -20.34 -15.89
CA ASP A 16 -3.62 -19.72 -17.21
C ASP A 16 -2.32 -19.99 -17.97
N GLY A 17 -2.31 -21.07 -18.76
CA GLY A 17 -1.07 -21.63 -19.30
C GLY A 17 -0.13 -22.09 -18.18
N ASP A 18 1.11 -21.58 -18.23
CA ASP A 18 2.14 -21.85 -17.20
C ASP A 18 2.01 -20.94 -15.97
N ASP A 19 1.20 -19.89 -16.06
CA ASP A 19 0.99 -18.94 -14.98
C ASP A 19 -0.13 -19.37 -14.03
N VAL A 20 -0.05 -18.88 -12.79
CA VAL A 20 -1.14 -18.95 -11.81
C VAL A 20 -1.69 -17.54 -11.61
N VAL A 21 -2.99 -17.39 -11.82
CA VAL A 21 -3.72 -16.16 -11.54
C VAL A 21 -4.35 -16.29 -10.16
N TYR A 22 -4.06 -15.32 -9.29
CA TYR A 22 -4.58 -15.24 -7.93
C TYR A 22 -5.69 -14.19 -7.84
N ALA A 23 -6.77 -14.52 -7.15
CA ALA A 23 -7.76 -13.57 -6.68
C ALA A 23 -7.68 -13.45 -5.16
N LEU A 24 -7.39 -12.26 -4.66
CA LEU A 24 -7.29 -11.97 -3.24
C LEU A 24 -8.64 -11.47 -2.72
N GLY A 25 -9.01 -11.93 -1.52
CA GLY A 25 -10.19 -11.47 -0.83
C GLY A 25 -9.89 -11.03 0.59
N GLU A 26 -10.70 -10.10 1.07
CA GLU A 26 -10.61 -9.61 2.44
C GLU A 26 -12.00 -9.48 3.07
N VAL A 27 -12.13 -10.03 4.27
CA VAL A 27 -13.32 -9.87 5.10
C VAL A 27 -13.14 -8.62 5.94
N THR A 28 -14.00 -7.64 5.75
CA THR A 28 -13.95 -6.37 6.46
C THR A 28 -15.31 -5.97 7.03
N TYR A 29 -15.29 -5.01 7.95
CA TYR A 29 -16.44 -4.19 8.31
C TYR A 29 -15.96 -2.79 8.68
N GLU A 30 -16.87 -1.82 8.67
CA GLU A 30 -16.54 -0.44 9.02
C GLU A 30 -16.88 -0.14 10.49
N SER A 31 -15.94 0.46 11.22
CA SER A 31 -16.05 0.69 12.66
C SER A 31 -17.25 1.52 13.11
N ASN A 32 -17.74 2.44 12.28
CA ASN A 32 -18.85 3.34 12.61
C ASN A 32 -20.22 2.87 12.05
N VAL A 33 -20.30 1.73 11.37
CA VAL A 33 -21.54 1.20 10.79
C VAL A 33 -22.13 0.11 11.68
N TYR A 34 -23.33 0.34 12.22
CA TYR A 34 -24.00 -0.60 13.13
C TYR A 34 -25.28 -1.20 12.51
N PRO A 35 -25.51 -2.52 12.63
CA PRO A 35 -24.63 -3.52 13.26
C PRO A 35 -23.37 -3.79 12.41
N HIS A 36 -22.25 -4.09 13.08
CA HIS A 36 -20.98 -4.45 12.42
C HIS A 36 -21.14 -5.75 11.63
N THR A 37 -21.55 -5.62 10.38
CA THR A 37 -21.78 -6.75 9.46
C THR A 37 -20.51 -6.97 8.65
N ARG A 38 -19.97 -8.18 8.73
CA ARG A 38 -18.77 -8.57 7.99
C ARG A 38 -19.14 -8.91 6.56
N HIS A 39 -18.31 -8.48 5.63
CA HIS A 39 -18.48 -8.76 4.22
C HIS A 39 -17.15 -9.14 3.60
N LEU A 40 -17.19 -10.15 2.73
CA LEU A 40 -16.05 -10.50 1.90
C LEU A 40 -16.07 -9.63 0.64
N SER A 41 -14.94 -8.99 0.35
CA SER A 41 -14.72 -8.29 -0.91
C SER A 41 -13.50 -8.85 -1.62
N THR A 42 -13.58 -9.00 -2.94
CA THR A 42 -12.42 -9.32 -3.77
C THR A 42 -11.59 -8.06 -3.98
N THR A 43 -10.41 -8.03 -3.37
CA THR A 43 -9.57 -6.85 -3.34
C THR A 43 -8.62 -6.76 -4.53
N PHE A 44 -8.31 -7.90 -5.16
CA PHE A 44 -7.40 -7.97 -6.29
C PHE A 44 -7.62 -9.24 -7.12
N ILE A 45 -7.27 -9.18 -8.41
CA ILE A 45 -7.04 -10.36 -9.23
C ILE A 45 -5.90 -10.09 -10.23
N GLY A 46 -5.03 -11.08 -10.43
CA GLY A 46 -3.90 -10.98 -11.35
C GLY A 46 -2.78 -11.99 -11.04
N LYS A 47 -1.61 -11.79 -11.65
CA LYS A 47 -0.46 -12.69 -11.47
C LYS A 47 0.23 -12.46 -10.13
N LEU A 48 1.08 -13.40 -9.74
CA LEU A 48 1.77 -13.39 -8.44
C LEU A 48 2.50 -12.08 -8.12
N PRO A 49 3.29 -11.44 -9.04
CA PRO A 49 4.00 -10.22 -8.71
C PRO A 49 3.06 -9.09 -8.28
N ASP A 50 1.97 -8.91 -9.02
CA ASP A 50 0.95 -7.90 -8.72
C ASP A 50 0.15 -8.26 -7.47
N ALA A 51 -0.14 -9.54 -7.23
CA ALA A 51 -0.78 -9.98 -5.99
C ALA A 51 0.08 -9.64 -4.76
N ILE A 52 1.39 -9.90 -4.81
CA ILE A 52 2.31 -9.54 -3.73
C ILE A 52 2.42 -8.03 -3.58
N LYS A 53 2.54 -7.28 -4.69
CA LYS A 53 2.52 -5.82 -4.67
C LYS A 53 1.27 -5.27 -3.96
N THR A 54 0.09 -5.80 -4.27
CA THR A 54 -1.16 -5.41 -3.61
C THR A 54 -1.19 -5.76 -2.12
N VAL A 55 -0.67 -6.93 -1.73
CA VAL A 55 -0.56 -7.30 -0.31
C VAL A 55 0.27 -6.27 0.47
N PHE A 56 1.39 -5.81 -0.08
CA PHE A 56 2.25 -4.82 0.59
C PHE A 56 1.62 -3.42 0.58
N ALA A 57 0.90 -3.05 -0.47
CA ALA A 57 0.14 -1.81 -0.51
C ALA A 57 -0.91 -1.75 0.62
N PHE A 58 -1.74 -2.78 0.79
CA PHE A 58 -2.72 -2.81 1.90
C PHE A 58 -2.07 -2.98 3.28
N ALA A 59 -0.93 -3.66 3.35
CA ALA A 59 -0.18 -3.72 4.60
C ALA A 59 0.28 -2.33 5.07
N ALA A 60 0.59 -1.42 4.15
CA ALA A 60 1.00 -0.06 4.47
C ALA A 60 -0.11 0.76 5.14
N ASP A 61 -1.38 0.52 4.80
CA ASP A 61 -2.55 1.20 5.41
C ASP A 61 -2.67 0.93 6.93
N THR A 62 -2.05 -0.16 7.40
CA THR A 62 -1.99 -0.47 8.84
C THR A 62 -1.00 0.39 9.62
N CYS A 63 -0.12 1.13 8.93
CA CYS A 63 0.87 2.00 9.57
C CYS A 63 0.21 3.23 10.21
N GLY A 64 -0.72 3.88 9.48
CA GLY A 64 -1.48 5.04 9.94
C GLY A 64 -2.71 4.69 10.78
N GLY A 65 -3.18 3.43 10.70
CA GLY A 65 -4.34 2.95 11.45
C GLY A 65 -5.67 3.07 10.70
N ASP A 66 -5.65 3.45 9.42
CA ASP A 66 -6.82 3.43 8.53
C ASP A 66 -7.37 2.01 8.35
N LEU A 67 -6.47 1.03 8.39
CA LEU A 67 -6.78 -0.39 8.41
C LEU A 67 -6.34 -1.01 9.75
N ASN A 68 -7.28 -1.59 10.49
CA ASN A 68 -7.00 -2.16 11.82
C ASN A 68 -7.68 -3.53 12.03
N SER A 69 -7.43 -4.17 13.17
CA SER A 69 -7.98 -5.49 13.52
C SER A 69 -8.96 -5.36 14.70
N PRO A 70 -10.06 -6.15 14.72
CA PRO A 70 -11.03 -6.11 15.82
C PRO A 70 -10.46 -6.58 17.18
N ASP A 71 -9.39 -7.39 17.17
CA ASP A 71 -8.82 -8.02 18.36
C ASP A 71 -7.70 -7.18 19.01
N ARG A 72 -6.69 -6.82 18.23
CA ARG A 72 -5.48 -6.10 18.66
C ARG A 72 -4.85 -5.41 17.46
N LYS A 73 -4.16 -4.29 17.71
CA LYS A 73 -3.52 -3.45 16.69
C LYS A 73 -2.95 -4.26 15.51
N MET A 74 -3.48 -4.01 14.31
CA MET A 74 -2.92 -4.59 13.09
C MET A 74 -1.55 -3.97 12.84
N THR A 75 -0.60 -4.79 12.38
CA THR A 75 0.71 -4.32 11.92
C THR A 75 0.94 -4.80 10.50
N PRO A 76 1.83 -4.13 9.73
CA PRO A 76 2.13 -4.57 8.37
C PRO A 76 2.58 -6.02 8.32
N GLU A 77 3.42 -6.45 9.27
CA GLU A 77 3.95 -7.81 9.32
C GLU A 77 2.85 -8.85 9.58
N ARG A 78 1.85 -8.52 10.42
CA ARG A 78 0.68 -9.37 10.65
C ARG A 78 -0.22 -9.44 9.42
N TYR A 79 -0.41 -8.31 8.73
CA TYR A 79 -1.17 -8.26 7.48
C TYR A 79 -0.53 -9.18 6.43
N ILE A 80 0.74 -8.92 6.10
CA ILE A 80 1.54 -9.68 5.12
C ILE A 80 1.56 -11.16 5.47
N LYS A 81 1.85 -11.51 6.74
CA LYS A 81 1.89 -12.92 7.18
C LYS A 81 0.58 -13.65 6.86
N SER A 82 -0.57 -13.01 7.14
CA SER A 82 -1.87 -13.63 6.91
C SER A 82 -2.19 -13.75 5.42
N ALA A 83 -1.86 -12.74 4.62
CA ALA A 83 -2.09 -12.78 3.18
C ALA A 83 -1.20 -13.83 2.49
N LEU A 84 0.09 -13.90 2.85
CA LEU A 84 1.00 -14.95 2.38
C LEU A 84 0.56 -16.34 2.82
N ASN A 85 -0.05 -16.48 4.00
CA ASN A 85 -0.62 -17.76 4.42
C ASN A 85 -1.85 -18.14 3.59
N ALA A 86 -2.71 -17.18 3.22
CA ALA A 86 -3.84 -17.44 2.32
C ALA A 86 -3.35 -17.89 0.93
N LEU A 87 -2.31 -17.23 0.39
CA LEU A 87 -1.70 -17.56 -0.89
C LEU A 87 -1.05 -18.96 -0.96
N LYS A 88 -0.67 -19.56 0.18
CA LYS A 88 -0.11 -20.93 0.21
C LYS A 88 -1.16 -22.01 -0.06
N GLN A 89 -2.42 -21.74 0.30
CA GLN A 89 -3.52 -22.68 0.22
C GLN A 89 -4.74 -22.00 -0.40
N PRO A 90 -4.64 -21.52 -1.64
CA PRO A 90 -5.76 -20.89 -2.31
C PRO A 90 -6.85 -21.94 -2.56
N LEU A 91 -8.11 -21.49 -2.59
CA LEU A 91 -9.18 -22.32 -3.16
C LEU A 91 -9.12 -22.30 -4.69
N PRO A 92 -9.55 -23.37 -5.38
CA PRO A 92 -9.69 -23.32 -6.82
C PRO A 92 -10.76 -22.30 -7.21
N LEU A 93 -10.45 -21.44 -8.19
CA LEU A 93 -11.37 -20.50 -8.80
C LEU A 93 -11.71 -21.01 -10.20
N ASP A 94 -12.98 -20.92 -10.59
CA ASP A 94 -13.41 -21.31 -11.93
C ASP A 94 -12.95 -20.25 -12.95
N PRO A 95 -12.02 -20.56 -13.86
CA PRO A 95 -11.55 -19.62 -14.88
C PRO A 95 -12.62 -19.27 -15.92
N ASP A 96 -13.60 -20.15 -16.11
CA ASP A 96 -14.65 -19.99 -17.12
C ASP A 96 -15.91 -19.37 -16.51
N MET A 97 -15.84 -18.91 -15.25
CA MET A 97 -16.95 -18.24 -14.59
C MET A 97 -17.41 -17.00 -15.39
N PRO A 98 -18.72 -16.85 -15.64
CA PRO A 98 -19.25 -15.66 -16.27
C PRO A 98 -19.04 -14.41 -15.42
N LEU A 99 -18.69 -13.30 -16.08
CA LEU A 99 -18.55 -12.00 -15.44
C LEU A 99 -19.88 -11.24 -15.51
N HIS A 100 -20.48 -10.98 -14.35
CA HIS A 100 -21.70 -10.18 -14.23
C HIS A 100 -21.35 -8.75 -13.83
N ILE A 101 -21.20 -7.88 -14.82
CA ILE A 101 -20.77 -6.49 -14.62
C ILE A 101 -21.98 -5.60 -14.35
N SER A 102 -22.18 -5.21 -13.09
CA SER A 102 -23.21 -4.26 -12.69
C SER A 102 -22.81 -3.52 -11.41
N SER A 103 -22.85 -2.19 -11.45
CA SER A 103 -22.55 -1.33 -10.29
C SER A 103 -23.34 -0.03 -10.39
N TRP A 104 -23.41 0.71 -9.28
CA TRP A 104 -23.92 2.09 -9.26
C TRP A 104 -22.98 3.06 -10.00
N ASP A 105 -21.69 2.73 -10.07
CA ASP A 105 -20.68 3.47 -10.83
C ASP A 105 -20.76 3.12 -12.33
N LYS A 106 -21.60 3.86 -13.06
CA LYS A 106 -21.85 3.65 -14.49
C LYS A 106 -20.60 3.87 -15.34
N GLU A 107 -19.76 4.85 -15.03
CA GLU A 107 -18.56 5.14 -15.82
C GLU A 107 -17.57 3.97 -15.76
N THR A 108 -17.37 3.40 -14.57
CA THR A 108 -16.53 2.19 -14.44
C THR A 108 -17.13 1.01 -15.18
N VAL A 109 -18.46 0.80 -15.09
CA VAL A 109 -19.16 -0.27 -15.81
C VAL A 109 -18.99 -0.12 -17.32
N ASP A 110 -19.27 1.06 -17.86
CA ASP A 110 -19.18 1.33 -19.30
C ASP A 110 -17.75 1.12 -19.82
N ARG A 111 -16.74 1.59 -19.07
CA ARG A 111 -15.33 1.37 -19.42
C ARG A 111 -14.99 -0.13 -19.51
N ILE A 112 -15.44 -0.93 -18.53
CA ILE A 112 -15.19 -2.37 -18.51
C ILE A 112 -15.91 -3.04 -19.69
N LEU A 113 -17.20 -2.74 -19.90
CA LEU A 113 -17.99 -3.33 -20.98
C LEU A 113 -17.41 -2.99 -22.36
N ASN A 114 -16.96 -1.75 -22.57
CA ASN A 114 -16.28 -1.35 -23.80
C ASN A 114 -14.99 -2.16 -24.01
N THR A 115 -14.17 -2.35 -22.96
CA THR A 115 -12.94 -3.17 -23.06
C THR A 115 -13.25 -4.63 -23.39
N LEU A 116 -14.29 -5.20 -22.78
CA LEU A 116 -14.75 -6.57 -23.08
C LEU A 116 -15.22 -6.70 -24.54
N GLN A 117 -15.99 -5.71 -25.02
CA GLN A 117 -16.48 -5.67 -26.40
C GLN A 117 -15.33 -5.54 -27.41
N GLU A 118 -14.36 -4.66 -27.16
CA GLU A 118 -13.18 -4.44 -28.01
C GLU A 118 -12.33 -5.70 -28.15
N ARG A 119 -12.21 -6.52 -27.08
CA ARG A 119 -11.48 -7.79 -27.12
C ARG A 119 -12.17 -8.85 -27.98
N GLY A 120 -13.50 -8.78 -28.13
CA GLY A 120 -14.26 -9.76 -28.93
C GLY A 120 -14.24 -11.19 -28.38
N THR A 121 -13.87 -11.37 -27.10
CA THR A 121 -13.82 -12.68 -26.43
C THR A 121 -15.01 -12.87 -25.49
N PRO A 122 -15.37 -14.12 -25.13
CA PRO A 122 -16.40 -14.37 -24.12
C PRO A 122 -16.10 -13.66 -22.80
N ALA A 123 -17.12 -13.04 -22.19
CA ALA A 123 -17.05 -12.32 -20.92
C ALA A 123 -16.92 -13.26 -19.71
N ILE A 124 -15.83 -14.02 -19.69
CA ILE A 124 -15.44 -14.95 -18.62
C ILE A 124 -14.14 -14.48 -17.95
N LEU A 125 -13.91 -14.95 -16.73
CA LEU A 125 -12.78 -14.52 -15.91
C LEU A 125 -11.42 -14.65 -16.60
N ARG A 126 -11.13 -15.80 -17.20
CA ARG A 126 -9.85 -16.08 -17.87
C ARG A 126 -9.48 -15.03 -18.91
N ASN A 127 -10.46 -14.51 -19.65
CA ASN A 127 -10.21 -13.61 -20.76
C ASN A 127 -10.01 -12.15 -20.31
N HIS A 128 -10.34 -11.82 -19.06
CA HIS A 128 -10.53 -10.43 -18.62
C HIS A 128 -10.02 -10.12 -17.20
N TYR A 129 -9.30 -11.04 -16.54
CA TYR A 129 -8.79 -10.82 -15.18
C TYR A 129 -7.83 -9.63 -15.07
N ASP A 130 -7.21 -9.22 -16.18
CA ASP A 130 -6.30 -8.08 -16.28
C ASP A 130 -7.00 -6.73 -16.49
N VAL A 131 -8.33 -6.73 -16.68
CA VAL A 131 -9.11 -5.50 -16.85
C VAL A 131 -9.14 -4.73 -15.52
N PRO A 132 -8.79 -3.42 -15.50
CA PRO A 132 -8.83 -2.63 -14.29
C PRO A 132 -10.21 -2.64 -13.61
N ARG A 133 -10.22 -2.86 -12.29
CA ARG A 133 -11.43 -2.97 -11.43
C ARG A 133 -12.33 -4.18 -11.69
N ILE A 134 -11.89 -5.14 -12.51
CA ILE A 134 -12.68 -6.37 -12.76
C ILE A 134 -12.89 -7.19 -11.48
N ASN A 135 -11.95 -7.09 -10.53
CA ASN A 135 -12.03 -7.76 -9.24
C ASN A 135 -13.34 -7.50 -8.49
N TRP A 136 -13.98 -6.33 -8.68
CA TRP A 136 -15.27 -6.00 -8.05
C TRP A 136 -16.40 -6.95 -8.44
N PHE A 137 -16.27 -7.64 -9.56
CA PHE A 137 -17.30 -8.53 -10.12
C PHE A 137 -16.92 -10.02 -10.00
N VAL A 138 -15.78 -10.32 -9.38
CA VAL A 138 -15.31 -11.69 -9.15
C VAL A 138 -15.84 -12.18 -7.81
N LYS A 139 -16.63 -13.25 -7.84
CA LYS A 139 -17.10 -13.94 -6.62
C LYS A 139 -16.10 -15.02 -6.23
N LEU A 140 -15.58 -14.93 -5.01
CA LEU A 140 -14.66 -15.93 -4.47
C LEU A 140 -15.44 -17.10 -3.85
N PRO A 141 -14.87 -18.33 -3.84
CA PRO A 141 -15.48 -19.52 -3.26
C PRO A 141 -15.41 -19.55 -1.72
N PHE A 142 -15.80 -18.44 -1.07
CA PHE A 142 -15.84 -18.29 0.38
C PHE A 142 -17.17 -17.68 0.82
N SER A 143 -17.57 -17.91 2.07
CA SER A 143 -18.67 -17.16 2.69
C SER A 143 -18.26 -15.70 2.97
N ASP A 144 -19.23 -14.85 3.34
CA ASP A 144 -18.96 -13.46 3.78
C ASP A 144 -18.05 -13.37 5.01
N GLU A 145 -18.02 -14.43 5.82
CA GLU A 145 -17.11 -14.60 6.97
C GLU A 145 -15.73 -15.18 6.57
N GLY A 146 -15.50 -15.36 5.27
CA GLY A 146 -14.28 -15.94 4.71
C GLY A 146 -14.11 -17.43 5.02
N ARG A 147 -15.19 -18.18 5.27
CA ARG A 147 -15.10 -19.65 5.44
C ARG A 147 -14.99 -20.30 4.06
N PRO A 148 -14.10 -21.28 3.88
CA PRO A 148 -13.95 -21.95 2.59
C PRO A 148 -15.22 -22.70 2.22
N LEU A 149 -15.66 -22.57 0.96
CA LEU A 149 -16.79 -23.34 0.41
C LEU A 149 -16.33 -24.51 -0.46
N LEU A 150 -15.03 -24.56 -0.77
CA LEU A 150 -14.37 -25.61 -1.53
C LEU A 150 -13.14 -26.09 -0.74
N GLU A 151 -12.58 -27.23 -1.15
CA GLU A 151 -11.30 -27.70 -0.64
C GLU A 151 -10.14 -26.88 -1.20
N PRO A 152 -9.10 -26.57 -0.40
CA PRO A 152 -7.90 -25.89 -0.90
C PRO A 152 -7.18 -26.68 -1.98
N CYS A 153 -6.51 -25.96 -2.89
CA CYS A 153 -5.68 -26.52 -3.95
C CYS A 153 -4.22 -26.07 -3.76
N PRO A 154 -3.41 -26.82 -2.98
CA PRO A 154 -2.01 -26.46 -2.71
C PRO A 154 -1.12 -26.36 -3.96
N ASP A 155 -1.49 -27.03 -5.05
CA ASP A 155 -0.78 -27.01 -6.33
C ASP A 155 -0.82 -25.65 -7.04
N LEU A 156 -1.79 -24.82 -6.68
CA LEU A 156 -1.88 -23.42 -7.10
C LEU A 156 -1.24 -22.47 -6.07
N GLY A 157 -0.76 -22.99 -4.95
CA GLY A 157 -0.25 -22.19 -3.84
C GLY A 157 1.12 -21.58 -4.09
N TYR A 158 1.31 -20.35 -3.63
CA TYR A 158 2.62 -19.71 -3.57
C TYR A 158 3.42 -20.30 -2.40
N GLN A 159 4.40 -21.15 -2.71
CA GLN A 159 5.24 -21.85 -1.74
C GLN A 159 6.72 -21.44 -1.87
N PRO A 160 7.07 -20.19 -1.54
CA PRO A 160 8.44 -19.75 -1.67
C PRO A 160 9.36 -20.45 -0.67
N LYS A 161 10.60 -20.71 -1.09
CA LYS A 161 11.67 -21.07 -0.16
C LYS A 161 12.14 -19.81 0.55
N LYS A 162 12.14 -19.85 1.88
CA LYS A 162 12.60 -18.74 2.70
C LYS A 162 14.06 -18.43 2.38
N SER A 163 14.38 -17.17 2.11
CA SER A 163 15.77 -16.74 1.97
C SER A 163 16.41 -16.54 3.34
N ALA A 164 17.67 -16.95 3.47
CA ALA A 164 18.49 -16.68 4.65
C ALA A 164 19.13 -15.28 4.59
N GLU A 165 19.38 -14.79 3.37
CA GLU A 165 20.03 -13.52 3.10
C GLU A 165 19.05 -12.35 3.24
N LEU A 166 19.55 -11.24 3.78
CA LEU A 166 18.82 -9.98 3.81
C LEU A 166 19.38 -9.06 2.74
N PRO A 167 18.57 -8.72 1.73
CA PRO A 167 19.01 -7.82 0.67
C PRO A 167 19.08 -6.38 1.17
N GLN A 168 19.93 -5.59 0.52
CA GLN A 168 19.92 -4.14 0.68
C GLN A 168 18.70 -3.56 -0.05
N VAL A 169 17.95 -2.70 0.64
CA VAL A 169 16.82 -1.98 0.05
C VAL A 169 17.26 -0.55 -0.22
N ASN A 170 17.15 -0.11 -1.47
CA ASN A 170 17.34 1.30 -1.81
C ASN A 170 16.02 2.06 -1.60
N PHE A 171 15.91 2.77 -0.48
CA PHE A 171 14.74 3.59 -0.15
C PHE A 171 15.04 5.11 -0.12
N GLY A 172 16.26 5.50 -0.48
CA GLY A 172 16.77 6.85 -0.23
C GLY A 172 17.12 7.09 1.24
N LYS A 173 17.65 8.26 1.54
CA LYS A 173 17.98 8.69 2.91
C LYS A 173 16.76 9.36 3.54
N VAL A 174 16.52 9.10 4.82
CA VAL A 174 15.48 9.79 5.59
C VAL A 174 16.13 10.75 6.56
N LEU A 175 15.60 11.97 6.64
CA LEU A 175 15.93 12.96 7.66
C LEU A 175 14.72 13.20 8.56
N LYS A 176 14.95 13.36 9.86
CA LYS A 176 13.94 13.80 10.82
C LYS A 176 14.06 15.30 11.00
N LEU A 177 13.03 16.03 10.60
CA LEU A 177 13.01 17.49 10.68
C LEU A 177 12.56 17.94 12.07
N ARG A 178 12.76 19.23 12.35
CA ARG A 178 12.25 19.88 13.56
C ARG A 178 10.71 19.71 13.65
N PRO A 179 10.13 19.43 14.81
CA PRO A 179 8.68 19.25 14.90
C PRO A 179 7.97 20.60 14.73
N SER A 180 6.85 20.63 13.99
CA SER A 180 5.93 21.78 13.95
C SER A 180 4.89 21.66 15.07
N SER A 181 4.10 20.59 15.02
CA SER A 181 3.28 20.03 16.11
C SER A 181 3.73 18.61 16.47
N ASP A 182 4.09 17.85 15.43
CA ASP A 182 4.53 16.46 15.49
C ASP A 182 5.87 16.30 14.79
N ASN A 183 6.48 15.11 14.88
CA ASN A 183 7.71 14.81 14.14
C ASN A 183 7.42 14.68 12.64
N TRP A 184 8.18 15.43 11.84
CA TRP A 184 8.17 15.36 10.38
C TRP A 184 9.42 14.67 9.86
N PHE A 185 9.26 13.94 8.76
CA PHE A 185 10.31 13.18 8.13
C PHE A 185 10.31 13.49 6.64
N VAL A 186 11.49 13.56 6.03
CA VAL A 186 11.63 13.79 4.60
C VAL A 186 12.57 12.76 4.01
N ARG A 187 12.22 12.24 2.84
CA ARG A 187 13.08 11.35 2.05
C ARG A 187 13.84 12.18 1.05
N ILE A 188 15.13 11.90 0.88
CA ILE A 188 15.99 12.55 -0.10
C ILE A 188 16.79 11.53 -0.91
N ASP A 189 17.14 11.91 -2.13
CA ASP A 189 18.13 11.20 -2.94
C ASP A 189 19.57 11.57 -2.55
N ALA A 190 20.53 11.06 -3.31
CA ALA A 190 21.96 11.30 -3.08
C ALA A 190 22.37 12.77 -3.25
N ASP A 191 21.59 13.56 -3.99
CA ASP A 191 21.86 14.97 -4.28
C ASP A 191 21.10 15.92 -3.33
N GLY A 192 20.34 15.38 -2.36
CA GLY A 192 19.52 16.16 -1.42
C GLY A 192 18.17 16.60 -2.00
N LYS A 193 17.79 16.13 -3.18
CA LYS A 193 16.46 16.40 -3.73
C LYS A 193 15.43 15.54 -2.99
N ILE A 194 14.30 16.15 -2.66
CA ILE A 194 13.26 15.45 -1.93
C ILE A 194 12.57 14.41 -2.83
N LEU A 195 12.43 13.20 -2.28
CA LEU A 195 11.71 12.06 -2.84
C LEU A 195 10.30 12.00 -2.24
N GLY A 196 9.43 12.91 -2.68
CA GLY A 196 8.06 13.04 -2.19
C GLY A 196 7.84 14.38 -1.48
N ARG A 197 7.02 14.39 -0.43
CA ARG A 197 6.87 15.54 0.47
C ARG A 197 7.30 15.13 1.87
N PRO A 198 7.69 16.08 2.73
CA PRO A 198 7.78 15.83 4.15
C PRO A 198 6.46 15.26 4.68
N GLU A 199 6.53 14.28 5.56
CA GLU A 199 5.37 13.53 6.03
C GLU A 199 5.57 13.06 7.47
N TRP A 200 4.47 12.63 8.10
CA TRP A 200 4.54 11.96 9.40
C TRP A 200 5.24 10.60 9.33
N GLN A 201 5.78 10.16 10.47
CA GLN A 201 6.54 8.91 10.58
C GLN A 201 5.81 7.70 10.01
N TYR A 202 4.50 7.57 10.28
CA TYR A 202 3.72 6.42 9.84
C TYR A 202 3.57 6.37 8.33
N ARG A 203 3.57 7.52 7.65
CA ARG A 203 3.45 7.62 6.20
C ARG A 203 4.76 7.21 5.53
N ILE A 204 5.91 7.65 6.06
CA ILE A 204 7.24 7.19 5.61
C ILE A 204 7.39 5.68 5.81
N LEU A 205 6.92 5.13 6.94
CA LEU A 205 6.91 3.69 7.16
C LEU A 205 5.99 2.97 6.14
N GLY A 206 4.81 3.52 5.86
CA GLY A 206 3.89 2.97 4.86
C GLY A 206 4.48 2.93 3.45
N ASP A 207 5.17 4.01 3.05
CA ASP A 207 5.89 4.07 1.77
C ASP A 207 7.00 3.02 1.70
N TYR A 208 7.74 2.82 2.80
CA TYR A 208 8.78 1.78 2.88
C TYR A 208 8.18 0.38 2.73
N VAL A 209 7.15 0.07 3.51
CA VAL A 209 6.43 -1.21 3.42
C VAL A 209 5.95 -1.43 1.98
N SER A 210 5.29 -0.46 1.37
CA SER A 210 4.81 -0.58 -0.01
C SER A 210 5.93 -0.77 -1.03
N SER A 211 7.14 -0.29 -0.77
CA SER A 211 8.27 -0.37 -1.71
C SER A 211 8.99 -1.71 -1.74
N ILE A 212 8.95 -2.49 -0.65
CA ILE A 212 9.77 -3.71 -0.50
C ILE A 212 9.11 -5.00 -1.04
N TRP A 213 8.03 -4.89 -1.82
CA TRP A 213 7.31 -6.05 -2.35
C TRP A 213 8.16 -6.90 -3.31
N GLU A 214 8.96 -6.27 -4.18
CA GLU A 214 9.92 -6.97 -5.07
C GLU A 214 11.01 -7.69 -4.27
N THR A 215 11.42 -7.06 -3.16
CA THR A 215 12.38 -7.64 -2.22
C THR A 215 11.81 -8.90 -1.58
N GLU A 216 10.51 -8.93 -1.24
CA GLU A 216 9.87 -10.14 -0.72
C GLU A 216 9.73 -11.23 -1.78
N LEU A 217 9.50 -10.89 -3.05
CA LEU A 217 9.45 -11.88 -4.14
C LEU A 217 10.81 -12.57 -4.35
N THR A 218 11.89 -11.79 -4.31
CA THR A 218 13.25 -12.29 -4.53
C THR A 218 13.87 -12.90 -3.27
N HIS A 219 13.50 -12.40 -2.09
CA HIS A 219 13.98 -12.85 -0.78
C HIS A 219 12.80 -13.13 0.16
N PRO A 220 12.09 -14.26 -0.01
CA PRO A 220 10.88 -14.53 0.74
C PRO A 220 11.10 -14.62 2.25
N GLY A 221 10.26 -13.90 2.99
CA GLY A 221 10.30 -13.72 4.43
C GLY A 221 11.17 -12.55 4.91
N SER A 222 11.76 -11.76 4.00
CA SER A 222 12.61 -10.61 4.34
C SER A 222 11.84 -9.51 5.07
N TYR A 223 10.54 -9.32 4.77
CA TYR A 223 9.69 -8.31 5.41
C TYR A 223 9.71 -8.38 6.96
N LYS A 224 9.88 -9.59 7.52
CA LYS A 224 9.90 -9.83 8.97
C LYS A 224 11.07 -9.16 9.68
N LYS A 225 12.15 -8.88 8.96
CA LYS A 225 13.34 -8.21 9.51
C LYS A 225 13.44 -6.77 8.99
N LEU A 226 13.14 -6.56 7.71
CA LEU A 226 13.22 -5.24 7.07
C LEU A 226 12.27 -4.22 7.71
N ILE A 227 11.00 -4.59 7.95
CA ILE A 227 10.00 -3.65 8.49
C ILE A 227 10.33 -3.23 9.94
N PRO A 228 10.63 -4.15 10.88
CA PRO A 228 11.06 -3.76 12.22
C PRO A 228 12.34 -2.92 12.24
N ALA A 229 13.37 -3.31 11.45
CA ALA A 229 14.62 -2.58 11.39
C ALA A 229 14.42 -1.13 10.89
N PHE A 230 13.59 -0.94 9.87
CA PHE A 230 13.28 0.40 9.37
C PHE A 230 12.44 1.21 10.36
N ARG A 231 11.50 0.58 11.06
CA ARG A 231 10.73 1.23 12.13
C ARG A 231 11.63 1.71 13.26
N ASP A 232 12.59 0.89 13.68
CA ASP A 232 13.58 1.24 14.70
C ASP A 232 14.49 2.38 14.21
N TYR A 233 14.97 2.31 12.96
CA TYR A 233 15.73 3.38 12.30
C TYR A 233 14.98 4.72 12.35
N LEU A 234 13.69 4.76 12.01
CA LEU A 234 12.90 6.01 12.07
C LEU A 234 12.71 6.54 13.49
N ARG A 235 12.52 5.65 14.48
CA ARG A 235 12.37 6.03 15.89
C ARG A 235 13.63 6.69 16.41
N ASP A 236 14.78 6.09 16.09
CA ASP A 236 16.09 6.45 16.66
C ASP A 236 16.78 7.55 15.84
N LEU A 237 16.19 7.99 14.72
CA LEU A 237 16.71 9.05 13.87
C LEU A 237 16.83 10.38 14.65
N PRO A 238 18.02 11.01 14.69
CA PRO A 238 18.19 12.29 15.34
C PRO A 238 17.52 13.41 14.54
N GLN A 239 17.07 14.45 15.23
CA GLN A 239 16.63 15.68 14.56
C GLN A 239 17.79 16.28 13.80
N SER A 240 17.54 16.65 12.54
CA SER A 240 18.50 17.27 11.64
C SER A 240 18.11 18.73 11.43
N ASP A 241 19.08 19.63 11.56
CA ASP A 241 18.96 20.97 10.99
C ASP A 241 19.46 20.93 9.55
N VAL A 242 18.74 21.59 8.65
CA VAL A 242 18.96 21.47 7.20
C VAL A 242 18.82 22.83 6.55
N LEU A 243 19.53 23.02 5.44
CA LEU A 243 19.26 24.08 4.49
C LEU A 243 18.04 23.69 3.67
N CYS A 244 17.07 24.59 3.59
CA CYS A 244 15.82 24.43 2.89
C CYS A 244 15.79 25.29 1.63
N VAL A 245 15.18 24.77 0.56
CA VAL A 245 14.78 25.54 -0.61
C VAL A 245 13.30 25.30 -0.86
N LEU A 246 12.53 26.36 -1.07
CA LEU A 246 11.11 26.28 -1.36
C LEU A 246 10.84 26.10 -2.86
N ASP A 247 9.73 25.45 -3.20
CA ASP A 247 9.23 25.34 -4.57
C ASP A 247 8.23 26.48 -4.87
N PRO A 248 8.61 27.53 -5.60
CA PRO A 248 7.66 28.60 -5.94
C PRO A 248 6.50 28.11 -6.83
N GLY A 249 6.63 26.93 -7.47
CA GLY A 249 5.58 26.34 -8.28
C GLY A 249 4.52 25.57 -7.48
N THR A 250 4.70 25.38 -6.17
CA THR A 250 3.73 24.63 -5.38
C THR A 250 2.43 25.41 -5.21
N LYS A 251 1.29 24.72 -5.27
CA LYS A 251 -0.05 25.34 -5.12
C LYS A 251 -0.52 25.39 -3.67
N TYR A 252 0.37 25.12 -2.72
CA TYR A 252 0.03 25.16 -1.29
C TYR A 252 -0.13 26.59 -0.79
N TYR A 253 -1.07 26.79 0.12
CA TYR A 253 -1.35 28.11 0.68
C TYR A 253 -0.14 28.64 1.46
N GLY A 254 0.23 29.89 1.21
CA GLY A 254 1.24 30.63 1.97
C GLY A 254 2.67 30.51 1.45
N VAL A 255 2.92 29.89 0.30
CA VAL A 255 4.31 29.76 -0.23
C VAL A 255 4.91 31.12 -0.60
N ASP A 256 4.15 31.99 -1.26
CA ASP A 256 4.60 33.35 -1.57
C ASP A 256 4.94 34.15 -0.29
N GLU A 257 4.16 33.95 0.78
CA GLU A 257 4.41 34.54 2.09
C GLU A 257 5.72 34.00 2.70
N MET A 258 5.95 32.69 2.63
CA MET A 258 7.18 32.07 3.13
C MET A 258 8.41 32.49 2.33
N ILE A 259 8.29 32.61 1.01
CA ILE A 259 9.35 33.13 0.15
C ILE A 259 9.64 34.60 0.47
N ALA A 260 8.60 35.42 0.68
CA ALA A 260 8.79 36.82 1.07
C ALA A 260 9.47 36.96 2.45
N LYS A 261 9.22 36.03 3.38
CA LYS A 261 9.75 36.06 4.75
C LYS A 261 11.17 35.48 4.87
N TYR A 262 11.42 34.33 4.23
CA TYR A 262 12.67 33.57 4.39
C TYR A 262 13.57 33.58 3.14
N GLY A 263 13.08 34.10 2.02
CA GLY A 263 13.78 34.16 0.74
C GLY A 263 13.42 33.02 -0.23
N ASP A 264 13.81 33.20 -1.49
CA ASP A 264 13.69 32.21 -2.58
C ASP A 264 14.96 31.34 -2.74
N GLY A 265 16.00 31.63 -1.95
CA GLY A 265 17.26 30.90 -1.88
C GLY A 265 17.31 29.82 -0.78
N GLU A 266 18.52 29.44 -0.38
CA GLU A 266 18.74 28.53 0.75
C GLU A 266 18.63 29.27 2.09
N PHE A 267 17.89 28.71 3.04
CA PHE A 267 17.83 29.18 4.43
C PHE A 267 17.87 28.02 5.42
N LEU A 268 18.35 28.27 6.64
CA LEU A 268 18.39 27.24 7.69
C LEU A 268 16.99 26.97 8.25
N LEU A 269 16.65 25.71 8.44
CA LEU A 269 15.39 25.32 9.07
C LEU A 269 15.32 25.84 10.53
N SER A 270 16.45 25.89 11.23
CA SER A 270 16.53 26.47 12.57
C SER A 270 16.19 27.95 12.65
N SER A 271 16.32 28.71 11.56
CA SER A 271 15.92 30.13 11.51
C SER A 271 14.43 30.35 11.24
N VAL A 272 13.66 29.28 10.98
CA VAL A 272 12.22 29.36 10.73
C VAL A 272 11.46 29.44 12.05
N ASP A 273 10.44 30.29 12.08
CA ASP A 273 9.55 30.45 13.23
C ASP A 273 8.68 29.21 13.40
N GLN A 274 8.40 28.84 14.65
CA GLN A 274 7.69 27.59 14.97
C GLN A 274 6.33 27.47 14.27
N GLU A 275 5.60 28.58 14.16
CA GLU A 275 4.27 28.66 13.52
C GLU A 275 4.30 28.47 12.00
N ASP A 276 5.45 28.72 11.37
CA ASP A 276 5.61 28.66 9.92
C ASP A 276 6.13 27.31 9.43
N LEU A 277 6.67 26.46 10.32
CA LEU A 277 7.27 25.17 9.97
C LEU A 277 6.35 24.29 9.11
N TYR A 278 5.04 24.26 9.41
CA TYR A 278 4.07 23.49 8.62
C TYR A 278 3.98 23.98 7.17
N LYS A 279 3.96 25.31 6.96
CA LYS A 279 3.92 25.92 5.62
C LYS A 279 5.21 25.63 4.87
N ILE A 280 6.36 25.71 5.55
CA ILE A 280 7.66 25.33 4.98
C ILE A 280 7.62 23.88 4.50
N TYR A 281 7.19 22.94 5.34
CA TYR A 281 7.15 21.51 4.98
C TYR A 281 6.24 21.21 3.79
N ALA A 282 5.11 21.91 3.65
CA ALA A 282 4.24 21.77 2.49
C ALA A 282 4.84 22.32 1.18
N ALA A 283 5.90 23.13 1.28
CA ALA A 283 6.50 23.90 0.18
C ALA A 283 7.94 23.49 -0.14
N LEU A 284 8.54 22.53 0.57
CA LEU A 284 9.93 22.16 0.38
C LEU A 284 10.18 21.53 -1.01
N LYS A 285 11.20 22.03 -1.70
CA LYS A 285 11.71 21.51 -2.98
C LYS A 285 12.91 20.58 -2.79
N SER A 286 13.87 21.03 -1.98
CA SER A 286 15.10 20.29 -1.68
C SER A 286 15.55 20.62 -0.25
N VAL A 287 16.30 19.70 0.35
CA VAL A 287 16.99 19.94 1.61
C VAL A 287 18.43 19.47 1.54
N ARG A 288 19.32 20.17 2.23
CA ARG A 288 20.73 19.80 2.32
C ARG A 288 21.15 19.81 3.79
N GLU A 289 21.84 18.76 4.22
CA GLU A 289 22.41 18.73 5.56
C GLU A 289 23.51 19.79 5.70
N VAL A 290 23.61 20.37 6.89
CA VAL A 290 24.62 21.37 7.27
C VAL A 290 25.93 20.70 7.67
#